data_AF-A0A6S8V5A3-F1
#
_entry.id   AF-A0A6S8V5A3-F1
#
_cell.length_a   1.000
_cell.length_b   1.000
_cell.length_c   1.000
_cell.angle_alpha   90.00
_cell.angle_beta   90.00
_cell.angle_gamma   90.00
#
_symmetry.space_group_name_H-M   'P 1'
#
loop_
_entity.id
_entity.type
_entity.pdbx_description
1 polymer ?
#
loop_
_entity_poly.entity_id
_entity_poly.type
_entity_poly.pdbx_seq_one_letter_code
_entity_poly.pdbx_strand_id
1 'polypeptide(L)'
;MDAPSMPSFSAPSMPKISAPSAPSFSAPSSFDSPRASFDIPKDQGLEEKYKDRPELLVPQEDRDASAKAANDVFKQYDQDAKVAEKAARDARDDANKKKKEFQAKKDLACETRPGGKWICLRGFGAGF
;
A
#
# COMPACT_ATOMS: atom_id res chain seq x y z
N MET A 1 -7.24 -25.59 43.81
CA MET A 1 -6.76 -24.65 42.76
C MET A 1 -7.69 -24.84 41.59
N ASP A 2 -8.81 -24.12 41.61
CA ASP A 2 -9.87 -24.24 40.63
C ASP A 2 -9.50 -23.43 39.39
N ALA A 3 -9.53 -24.10 38.23
CA ALA A 3 -9.26 -23.46 36.95
C ALA A 3 -10.38 -22.46 36.61
N PRO A 4 -10.06 -21.28 36.04
CA PRO A 4 -11.07 -20.31 35.66
C PRO A 4 -11.95 -20.87 34.52
N SER A 5 -13.26 -20.96 34.79
CA SER A 5 -14.29 -21.28 33.80
C SER A 5 -14.26 -20.25 32.67
N MET A 6 -13.89 -20.67 31.46
CA MET A 6 -13.98 -19.82 30.26
C MET A 6 -15.45 -19.48 29.96
N PRO A 7 -15.77 -18.25 29.55
CA PRO A 7 -17.10 -17.91 29.07
C PRO A 7 -17.38 -18.66 27.75
N SER A 8 -18.49 -19.41 27.72
CA SER A 8 -18.99 -20.06 26.53
C SER A 8 -19.46 -19.01 25.52
N PHE A 9 -18.69 -18.79 24.45
CA PHE A 9 -19.09 -17.96 23.33
C PHE A 9 -20.11 -18.72 22.48
N SER A 10 -21.40 -18.41 22.67
CA SER A 10 -22.45 -18.93 21.80
C SER A 10 -22.50 -18.11 20.51
N ALA A 11 -22.26 -18.75 19.37
CA ALA A 11 -22.36 -18.10 18.07
C ALA A 11 -23.81 -17.65 17.79
N PRO A 12 -24.03 -16.44 17.27
CA PRO A 12 -25.37 -15.98 16.90
C PRO A 12 -25.92 -16.83 15.76
N SER A 13 -27.20 -17.21 15.87
CA SER A 13 -27.89 -17.97 14.83
C SER A 13 -27.98 -17.15 13.55
N MET A 14 -27.39 -17.64 12.46
CA MET A 14 -27.49 -16.99 11.16
C MET A 14 -28.95 -16.94 10.68
N PRO A 15 -29.43 -15.78 10.19
CA PRO A 15 -30.75 -15.69 9.57
C PRO A 15 -30.80 -16.58 8.32
N LYS A 16 -31.88 -17.34 8.15
CA LYS A 16 -32.14 -18.13 6.94
C LYS A 16 -32.42 -17.17 5.78
N ILE A 17 -31.39 -16.86 5.01
CA ILE A 17 -31.53 -16.18 3.73
C ILE A 17 -32.02 -17.23 2.74
N SER A 18 -33.31 -17.16 2.39
CA SER A 18 -33.87 -17.94 1.28
C SER A 18 -33.25 -17.47 -0.02
N ALA A 19 -32.52 -18.36 -0.70
CA ALA A 19 -31.96 -18.10 -2.01
C ALA A 19 -33.10 -17.78 -3.00
N PRO A 20 -32.98 -16.73 -3.84
CA PRO A 20 -33.95 -16.48 -4.89
C PRO A 20 -33.94 -17.64 -5.88
N SER A 21 -35.13 -18.06 -6.32
CA SER A 21 -35.28 -19.13 -7.30
C SER A 21 -34.48 -18.80 -8.57
N ALA A 22 -33.59 -19.70 -8.96
CA ALA A 22 -32.78 -19.55 -10.17
C ALA A 22 -33.71 -19.51 -11.40
N PRO A 23 -33.47 -18.59 -12.36
CA PRO A 23 -34.22 -18.57 -13.60
C PRO A 23 -33.97 -19.88 -14.36
N SER A 24 -35.06 -20.53 -14.78
CA SER A 24 -35.02 -21.74 -15.61
C SER A 24 -34.51 -21.37 -17.00
N PHE A 25 -33.24 -21.63 -17.28
CA PHE A 25 -32.70 -21.60 -18.64
C PHE A 25 -32.94 -22.97 -19.28
N SER A 26 -33.96 -23.06 -20.15
CA SER A 26 -34.14 -24.22 -21.01
C SER A 26 -33.05 -24.24 -22.07
N ALA A 27 -32.12 -25.20 -21.95
CA ALA A 27 -31.12 -25.44 -22.99
C ALA A 27 -31.82 -25.81 -24.31
N PRO A 28 -31.47 -25.19 -25.46
CA PRO A 28 -32.01 -25.59 -26.74
C PRO A 28 -31.60 -27.04 -27.02
N SER A 29 -32.59 -27.92 -27.20
CA SER A 29 -32.41 -29.37 -27.37
C SER A 29 -31.84 -29.78 -28.73
N SER A 30 -31.35 -28.83 -29.52
CA SER A 30 -30.70 -29.06 -30.80
C SER A 30 -29.52 -28.11 -30.96
N PHE A 31 -28.45 -28.37 -30.21
CA PHE A 31 -27.12 -27.93 -30.62
C PHE A 31 -26.62 -28.97 -31.62
N ASP A 32 -26.97 -28.76 -32.89
CA ASP A 32 -26.22 -29.37 -33.99
C ASP A 32 -24.84 -28.73 -33.92
N SER A 33 -23.92 -29.36 -33.17
CA SER A 33 -22.53 -28.95 -33.13
C SER A 33 -22.03 -29.05 -34.57
N PRO A 34 -21.77 -27.95 -35.31
CA PRO A 34 -20.83 -28.09 -36.40
C PRO A 34 -19.59 -28.67 -35.73
N ARG A 35 -19.15 -29.85 -36.19
CA ARG A 35 -17.84 -30.37 -35.84
C ARG A 35 -16.85 -29.38 -36.45
N ALA A 36 -16.69 -28.24 -35.79
CA ALA A 36 -15.65 -27.30 -36.06
C ALA A 36 -14.39 -28.09 -35.72
N SER A 37 -13.75 -28.60 -36.76
CA SER A 37 -12.31 -28.82 -36.72
C SER A 37 -11.72 -27.47 -36.34
N PHE A 38 -11.58 -27.24 -35.04
CA PHE A 38 -10.81 -26.13 -34.53
C PHE A 38 -9.36 -26.52 -34.79
N ASP A 39 -8.93 -26.31 -36.04
CA ASP A 39 -7.52 -26.20 -36.36
C ASP A 39 -7.01 -25.05 -35.49
N ILE A 40 -6.46 -25.39 -34.32
CA ILE A 40 -5.66 -24.46 -33.53
C ILE A 40 -4.58 -24.01 -34.50
N PRO A 41 -4.56 -22.74 -34.94
CA PRO A 41 -3.49 -22.27 -35.81
C PRO A 41 -2.20 -22.49 -35.02
N LYS A 42 -1.34 -23.40 -35.48
CA LYS A 42 0.01 -23.55 -34.94
C LYS A 42 0.64 -22.17 -35.00
N ASP A 43 0.97 -21.58 -33.84
CA ASP A 43 1.87 -20.47 -33.45
C ASP A 43 2.58 -19.60 -34.53
N GLN A 44 2.08 -19.57 -35.75
CA GLN A 44 2.69 -18.88 -36.88
C GLN A 44 2.31 -17.42 -36.75
N GLY A 45 3.20 -16.68 -36.08
CA GLY A 45 3.10 -15.23 -35.90
C GLY A 45 2.99 -14.76 -34.46
N LEU A 46 3.10 -15.63 -33.45
CA LEU A 46 3.17 -15.17 -32.04
C LEU A 46 4.44 -14.33 -31.81
N GLU A 47 5.57 -14.77 -32.36
CA GLU A 47 6.83 -14.02 -32.38
C GLU A 47 6.70 -12.66 -33.05
N GLU A 48 6.04 -12.61 -34.21
CA GLU A 48 5.86 -11.36 -34.96
C GLU A 48 4.87 -10.41 -34.27
N LYS A 49 3.81 -10.96 -33.68
CA LYS A 49 2.79 -10.22 -32.92
C LYS A 49 3.32 -9.63 -31.62
N TYR A 50 4.32 -10.26 -31.00
CA TYR A 50 4.91 -9.84 -29.73
C TYR A 50 6.37 -9.42 -29.85
N LYS A 51 6.82 -9.07 -31.06
CA LYS A 51 8.19 -8.62 -31.33
C LYS A 51 8.64 -7.47 -30.44
N ASP A 52 7.73 -6.55 -30.13
CA ASP A 52 8.00 -5.39 -29.26
C ASP A 52 7.84 -5.69 -27.76
N ARG A 53 7.43 -6.91 -27.40
CA ARG A 53 7.20 -7.32 -26.01
C ARG A 53 7.54 -8.81 -25.84
N PRO A 54 8.85 -9.14 -25.88
CA PRO A 54 9.33 -10.52 -25.86
C PRO A 54 8.93 -11.30 -24.60
N GLU A 55 8.65 -10.58 -23.50
CA GLU A 55 8.14 -11.15 -22.26
C GLU A 55 6.79 -11.89 -22.42
N LEU A 56 6.02 -11.62 -23.48
CA LEU A 56 4.77 -12.35 -23.72
C LEU A 56 4.97 -13.72 -24.39
N LEU A 57 6.17 -14.02 -24.88
CA LEU A 57 6.49 -15.33 -25.45
C LEU A 57 6.76 -16.40 -24.39
N VAL A 58 7.13 -16.02 -23.17
CA VAL A 58 7.26 -16.98 -22.07
C VAL A 58 5.89 -17.42 -21.56
N PRO A 59 5.74 -18.65 -21.04
CA PRO A 59 4.51 -19.14 -20.43
C PRO A 59 3.91 -18.19 -19.40
N GLN A 60 2.58 -18.24 -19.25
CA GLN A 60 1.87 -17.36 -18.32
C GLN A 60 2.28 -17.58 -16.87
N GLU A 61 2.54 -18.82 -16.47
CA GLU A 61 3.00 -19.18 -15.12
C GLU A 61 4.33 -18.49 -14.76
N ASP A 62 5.26 -18.39 -15.70
CA ASP A 62 6.56 -17.73 -15.50
C ASP A 62 6.41 -16.22 -15.34
N ARG A 63 5.49 -15.60 -16.09
CA ARG A 63 5.18 -14.17 -15.95
C ARG A 63 4.53 -13.86 -14.62
N ASP A 64 3.58 -14.69 -14.18
CA ASP A 64 2.89 -14.52 -12.91
C ASP A 64 3.86 -14.73 -11.73
N ALA A 65 4.76 -15.70 -11.83
CA ALA A 65 5.84 -15.92 -10.85
C ALA A 65 6.79 -14.71 -10.79
N SER A 66 7.18 -14.17 -11.94
CA SER A 66 8.05 -12.98 -12.03
C SER A 66 7.39 -11.74 -11.44
N ALA A 67 6.10 -11.52 -11.74
CA ALA A 67 5.32 -10.42 -11.18
C ALA A 67 5.19 -10.52 -9.65
N LYS A 68 4.97 -11.73 -9.13
CA LYS A 68 4.93 -11.98 -7.69
C LYS A 68 6.28 -11.69 -7.03
N ALA A 69 7.38 -12.19 -7.61
CA ALA A 69 8.72 -11.94 -7.10
C ALA A 69 9.05 -10.44 -7.09
N ALA A 70 8.73 -9.71 -8.15
CA ALA A 70 8.93 -8.27 -8.23
C ALA A 70 8.11 -7.51 -7.18
N ASN A 71 6.86 -7.92 -6.92
CA ASN A 71 6.02 -7.33 -5.89
C ASN A 71 6.58 -7.58 -4.48
N ASP A 72 7.09 -8.78 -4.21
CA ASP A 72 7.67 -9.10 -2.91
C ASP A 72 8.96 -8.30 -2.67
N VAL A 73 9.79 -8.11 -3.70
CA VAL A 73 10.95 -7.20 -3.64
C VAL A 73 10.50 -5.76 -3.39
N PHE A 74 9.52 -5.26 -4.14
CA PHE A 74 8.97 -3.93 -3.94
C PHE A 74 8.48 -3.71 -2.49
N LYS A 75 7.73 -4.67 -1.94
CA LYS A 75 7.23 -4.59 -0.55
C LYS A 75 8.38 -4.51 0.46
N GLN A 76 9.46 -5.25 0.25
CA GLN A 76 10.63 -5.16 1.15
C GLN A 76 11.20 -3.74 1.14
N TYR A 77 11.48 -3.19 -0.05
CA TYR A 77 11.99 -1.82 -0.17
C TYR A 77 11.02 -0.75 0.33
N ASP A 78 9.72 -0.92 0.13
CA ASP A 78 8.69 0.00 0.61
C ASP A 78 8.61 0.00 2.15
N GLN A 79 8.77 -1.15 2.80
CA GLN A 79 8.84 -1.22 4.26
C GLN A 79 10.10 -0.53 4.79
N ASP A 80 11.26 -0.76 4.18
CA ASP A 80 12.51 -0.11 4.56
C ASP A 80 12.41 1.43 4.39
N ALA A 81 11.81 1.88 3.29
CA ALA A 81 11.54 3.30 3.05
C ALA A 81 10.63 3.90 4.12
N LYS A 82 9.53 3.22 4.48
CA LYS A 82 8.62 3.67 5.55
C LYS A 82 9.31 3.80 6.90
N VAL A 83 10.20 2.86 7.24
CA VAL A 83 10.99 2.94 8.48
C VAL A 83 11.92 4.16 8.45
N ALA A 84 12.61 4.40 7.33
CA ALA A 84 13.48 5.55 7.16
C ALA A 84 12.71 6.89 7.22
N GLU A 85 11.55 6.98 6.57
CA GLU A 85 10.69 8.15 6.61
C GLU A 85 10.18 8.46 8.02
N LYS A 86 9.79 7.43 8.77
CA LYS A 86 9.38 7.59 10.17
C LYS A 86 10.52 8.14 11.01
N ALA A 87 11.72 7.56 10.91
CA ALA A 87 12.89 8.05 11.64
C ALA A 87 13.24 9.51 11.27
N ALA A 88 13.14 9.87 9.99
CA ALA A 88 13.36 11.24 9.54
C ALA A 88 12.29 12.21 10.10
N ARG A 89 11.03 11.78 10.15
CA ARG A 89 9.94 12.57 10.75
C ARG A 89 10.17 12.79 12.25
N ASP A 90 10.49 11.74 12.99
CA ASP A 90 10.76 11.82 14.43
C ASP A 90 11.92 12.80 14.71
N ALA A 91 13.01 12.70 13.93
CA ALA A 91 14.14 13.62 14.04
C ALA A 91 13.76 15.09 13.72
N ARG A 92 12.88 15.31 12.74
CA ARG A 92 12.37 16.66 12.41
C ARG A 92 11.48 17.20 13.51
N ASP A 93 10.65 16.37 14.13
CA ASP A 93 9.79 16.77 15.23
C ASP A 93 10.62 17.16 16.46
N ASP A 94 11.67 16.42 16.77
CA ASP A 94 12.60 16.78 17.84
C ASP A 94 13.37 18.07 17.54
N ALA A 95 13.86 18.24 16.31
CA ALA A 95 14.46 19.51 15.89
C ALA A 95 13.48 20.68 16.00
N ASN A 96 12.21 20.48 15.65
CA ASN A 96 11.16 21.49 15.78
C ASN A 96 10.83 21.82 17.24
N LYS A 97 10.81 20.83 18.15
CA LYS A 97 10.67 21.06 19.59
C LYS A 97 11.83 21.93 20.10
N LYS A 98 13.07 21.58 19.75
CA LYS A 98 14.26 22.36 20.15
C LYS A 98 14.28 23.76 19.54
N LYS A 99 13.82 23.92 18.30
CA LYS A 99 13.63 25.24 17.68
C LYS A 99 12.64 26.09 18.46
N LYS A 100 11.52 25.53 18.93
CA LYS A 100 10.55 26.24 19.78
C LYS A 100 11.15 26.64 21.13
N GLU A 101 11.85 25.73 21.79
CA GLU A 101 12.58 26.03 23.05
C GLU A 101 13.61 27.15 22.86
N PHE A 102 14.37 27.11 21.77
CA PHE A 102 15.34 28.15 21.42
C PHE A 102 14.65 29.50 21.18
N GLN A 103 13.55 29.51 20.42
CA GLN A 103 12.79 30.73 20.18
C GLN A 103 12.20 31.31 21.47
N ALA A 104 11.69 30.47 22.37
CA ALA A 104 11.17 30.91 23.67
C ALA A 104 12.28 31.51 24.55
N LYS A 105 13.45 30.87 24.63
CA LYS A 105 14.62 31.41 25.36
C LYS A 105 15.12 32.70 24.76
N LYS A 106 15.17 32.76 23.43
CA LYS A 106 15.52 33.99 22.70
C LYS A 106 14.55 35.11 23.04
N ASP A 107 13.25 34.85 22.95
CA ASP A 107 12.22 35.83 23.24
C ASP A 107 12.34 36.35 24.68
N LEU A 108 12.54 35.47 25.66
CA LEU A 108 12.73 35.84 27.07
C LEU A 108 13.98 36.71 27.28
N ALA A 109 15.10 36.37 26.66
CA ALA A 109 16.32 37.17 26.75
C ALA A 109 16.23 38.51 25.99
N CYS A 110 15.38 38.58 24.97
CA CYS A 110 15.10 39.81 24.24
C CYS A 110 14.14 40.74 24.98
N GLU A 111 13.26 40.20 25.84
CA GLU A 111 12.38 40.99 26.72
C GLU A 111 13.16 41.75 27.78
N THR A 112 14.28 41.21 28.28
CA THR A 112 15.09 41.85 29.31
C THR A 112 16.08 42.90 28.78
N ARG A 113 16.16 43.12 27.47
CA ARG A 113 17.11 44.08 26.86
C ARG A 113 16.46 45.44 26.57
N PRO A 114 17.16 46.55 26.86
CA PRO A 114 16.66 47.89 26.52
C PRO A 114 16.58 48.02 25.00
N GLY A 115 15.37 48.22 24.47
CA GLY A 115 15.08 48.19 23.03
C GLY A 115 14.14 47.05 22.57
N GLY A 116 13.83 46.11 23.48
CA GLY A 116 12.80 45.10 23.32
C GLY A 116 12.97 44.13 22.15
N LYS A 117 11.88 43.42 21.83
CA LYS A 117 11.81 42.38 20.79
C LYS A 117 12.23 42.87 19.39
N TRP A 118 12.06 44.16 19.10
CA TRP A 118 12.32 44.76 17.78
C TRP A 118 13.81 44.88 17.42
N ILE A 119 14.66 45.25 18.38
CA ILE A 119 16.12 45.35 18.18
C ILE A 119 16.76 43.96 18.17
N CYS A 120 16.23 43.05 18.99
CA CYS A 120 16.77 41.72 19.19
C CYS A 120 16.44 40.72 18.04
N LEU A 121 15.32 40.91 17.33
CA LEU A 121 14.95 40.12 16.14
C LEU A 121 15.69 40.53 14.85
N ARG A 122 16.17 41.78 14.77
CA ARG A 122 16.83 42.34 13.57
C ARG A 122 18.36 42.18 13.58
N GLY A 123 18.94 41.68 14.67
CA GLY A 123 20.37 41.43 14.79
C GLY A 123 20.83 40.28 13.90
N PHE A 124 21.27 40.62 12.69
CA PHE A 124 22.03 39.76 11.78
C PHE A 124 23.19 39.10 12.55
N GLY A 125 23.09 37.80 12.84
CA GLY A 125 24.22 36.99 13.30
C GLY A 125 24.84 37.32 14.66
N ALA A 126 24.27 38.24 15.46
CA ALA A 126 24.74 38.45 16.82
C ALA A 126 24.19 37.32 17.70
N GLY A 127 25.07 36.40 18.04
CA GLY A 127 24.80 35.19 18.80
C GLY A 127 23.87 35.40 20.00
N PHE A 128 23.03 34.40 20.18
CA PHE A 128 22.92 33.78 21.49
C PHE A 128 24.15 32.92 21.71
#